data_AF-A0A3G7YD56-F1
#
_entry.id   AF-A0A3G7YD56-F1
#
_cell.length_a   1.000
_cell.length_b   1.000
_cell.length_c   1.000
_cell.angle_alpha   90.00
_cell.angle_beta   90.00
_cell.angle_gamma   90.00
#
_symmetry.space_group_name_H-M   'P 1'
#
loop_
_entity.id
_entity.type
_entity.pdbx_description
1 polymer ?
#
loop_
_entity_poly.entity_id
_entity_poly.type
_entity_poly.pdbx_seq_one_letter_code
_entity_poly.pdbx_strand_id
1 'polypeptide(L)'
;MLVSNVNYAVAGLLEASGAVISPGSSVKAAPTGTVEQLSCLVGELERLLALLSARFKPAVEVKPAPYDNASVNERRVDNHDKFLKGTRENTGVKPNDIFQDFYQLTEGNCVTVSAIKAAMMKFGHNPHGIYTSVQATDTGYRVVMRDGFKLDITHGELEQARAGANFGAARPNDVLVNAHFLYAVSAKRAYLENNDGVANQSFATAMHSLNDGEYPGQALRRLGLKDFVAPATLEDLRNGAIGTLASAFHSMAVVGGFIDYYGDKQPLDKRDWNSHSVIGLKLL
;
A
#
# COMPACT_ATOMS: atom_id res chain seq x y z
N MET A 1 10.50 3.41 -54.13
CA MET A 1 11.92 3.78 -54.28
C MET A 1 12.43 4.17 -52.90
N LEU A 2 13.01 3.26 -52.13
CA LEU A 2 14.40 2.79 -52.15
C LEU A 2 15.39 3.77 -51.47
N VAL A 3 15.75 3.37 -50.23
CA VAL A 3 17.07 3.37 -49.55
C VAL A 3 17.83 4.69 -49.37
N SER A 4 18.28 4.99 -48.14
CA SER A 4 19.60 4.49 -47.69
C SER A 4 19.91 4.78 -46.23
N ASN A 5 20.29 3.70 -45.53
CA ASN A 5 21.03 3.65 -44.29
C ASN A 5 22.47 4.14 -44.50
N VAL A 6 23.09 4.66 -43.44
CA VAL A 6 24.56 4.71 -43.32
C VAL A 6 24.95 4.06 -42.00
N ASN A 7 25.53 2.85 -42.10
CA ASN A 7 26.35 2.23 -41.08
C ASN A 7 27.79 2.72 -41.25
N TYR A 8 28.47 2.99 -40.13
CA TYR A 8 29.93 2.98 -40.08
C TYR A 8 30.39 1.68 -39.44
N ALA A 9 31.20 0.94 -40.18
CA ALA A 9 32.07 -0.14 -39.70
C ALA A 9 33.49 0.11 -40.25
N VAL A 10 34.40 -0.83 -39.94
CA VAL A 10 35.82 -0.98 -40.36
C VAL A 10 36.78 -0.59 -39.22
N ALA A 11 37.77 -1.38 -38.81
CA ALA A 11 38.35 -2.67 -39.25
C ALA A 11 39.01 -3.32 -38.01
N GLY A 12 39.07 -4.64 -37.86
CA GLY A 12 40.01 -5.56 -38.56
C GLY A 12 41.07 -6.01 -37.53
N LEU A 13 41.48 -7.27 -37.38
CA LEU A 13 41.98 -8.18 -38.41
C LEU A 13 42.12 -9.63 -37.84
N LEU A 14 41.81 -10.61 -38.70
CA LEU A 14 42.44 -11.93 -38.95
C LEU A 14 42.50 -12.99 -37.82
N GLU A 15 41.78 -14.12 -37.95
CA GLU A 15 42.11 -15.38 -38.70
C GLU A 15 43.22 -16.22 -38.02
N ALA A 16 43.16 -17.55 -37.86
CA ALA A 16 42.50 -18.60 -38.62
C ALA A 16 42.36 -19.93 -37.82
N SER A 17 41.40 -20.76 -38.28
CA SER A 17 41.44 -22.22 -38.49
C SER A 17 41.64 -23.24 -37.34
N GLY A 18 40.68 -24.18 -37.24
CA GLY A 18 40.99 -25.59 -37.52
C GLY A 18 41.08 -26.62 -36.38
N ALA A 19 39.92 -27.12 -35.94
CA ALA A 19 39.56 -28.52 -35.62
C ALA A 19 40.37 -29.42 -34.64
N VAL A 20 39.61 -30.11 -33.76
CA VAL A 20 39.56 -31.57 -33.45
C VAL A 20 39.39 -31.87 -31.95
N ILE A 21 38.48 -32.80 -31.67
CA ILE A 21 37.88 -33.26 -30.42
C ILE A 21 38.75 -34.30 -29.69
N SER A 22 38.88 -34.22 -28.35
CA SER A 22 38.63 -35.35 -27.40
C SER A 22 38.93 -35.01 -25.91
N PRO A 23 38.37 -35.77 -24.94
CA PRO A 23 37.83 -35.24 -23.68
C PRO A 23 38.70 -35.47 -22.43
N GLY A 24 38.46 -34.71 -21.36
CA GLY A 24 39.03 -34.96 -20.04
C GLY A 24 38.50 -34.00 -18.94
N SER A 25 37.72 -34.56 -18.02
CA SER A 25 37.54 -34.24 -16.57
C SER A 25 37.94 -32.83 -16.06
N SER A 26 37.16 -32.11 -15.25
CA SER A 26 36.36 -32.54 -14.09
C SER A 26 35.53 -31.34 -13.58
N VAL A 27 34.23 -31.53 -13.34
CA VAL A 27 33.38 -30.56 -12.64
C VAL A 27 33.62 -30.73 -11.14
N LYS A 28 34.09 -29.66 -10.49
CA LYS A 28 34.28 -29.59 -9.04
C LYS A 28 32.91 -29.48 -8.37
N ALA A 29 32.55 -30.46 -7.55
CA ALA A 29 31.34 -30.46 -6.74
C ALA A 29 31.38 -29.33 -5.70
N ALA A 30 30.25 -28.64 -5.51
CA ALA A 30 30.05 -27.63 -4.48
C ALA A 30 30.15 -28.26 -3.06
N PRO A 31 30.67 -27.53 -2.06
CA PRO A 31 30.88 -28.07 -0.73
C PRO A 31 29.53 -28.37 -0.04
N THR A 32 29.45 -29.57 0.55
CA THR A 32 28.29 -30.17 1.22
C THR A 32 27.71 -29.38 2.40
N GLY A 33 28.35 -28.30 2.85
CA GLY A 33 27.91 -27.51 4.00
C GLY A 33 26.71 -26.58 3.76
N THR A 34 26.48 -26.12 2.53
CA THR A 34 25.39 -25.16 2.25
C THR A 34 24.01 -25.84 2.15
N VAL A 35 23.96 -27.09 1.67
CA VAL A 35 22.72 -27.85 1.51
C VAL A 35 22.20 -28.36 2.86
N GLU A 36 23.11 -28.74 3.76
CA GLU A 36 22.76 -29.13 5.15
C GLU A 36 22.23 -27.94 5.96
N GLN A 37 22.82 -26.75 5.78
CA GLN A 37 22.34 -25.51 6.42
C GLN A 37 20.94 -25.11 5.93
N LEU A 38 20.67 -25.20 4.63
CA LEU A 38 19.35 -24.96 4.05
C LEU A 38 18.31 -25.97 4.55
N SER A 39 18.67 -27.25 4.63
CA SER A 39 17.77 -28.29 5.12
C SER A 39 17.43 -28.11 6.60
N CYS A 40 18.40 -27.64 7.40
CA CYS A 40 18.18 -27.32 8.81
C CYS A 40 17.20 -26.15 8.99
N LEU A 41 17.35 -25.08 8.18
CA LEU A 41 16.47 -23.92 8.22
C LEU A 41 15.02 -24.26 7.86
N VAL A 42 14.83 -25.10 6.84
CA VAL A 42 13.50 -25.58 6.43
C VAL A 42 12.84 -26.39 7.56
N GLY A 43 13.60 -27.26 8.23
CA GLY A 43 13.10 -28.03 9.37
C GLY A 43 12.69 -27.18 10.57
N GLU A 44 13.40 -26.08 10.85
CA GLU A 44 13.00 -25.13 11.89
C GLU A 44 11.73 -24.36 11.51
N LEU A 45 11.59 -23.99 10.24
CA LEU A 45 10.41 -23.29 9.74
C LEU A 45 9.15 -24.16 9.84
N GLU A 46 9.25 -25.44 9.49
CA GLU A 46 8.15 -26.40 9.63
C GLU A 46 7.75 -26.61 11.09
N ARG A 47 8.73 -26.67 12.01
CA ARG A 47 8.45 -26.74 13.45
C ARG A 47 7.70 -25.51 13.96
N LEU A 48 8.11 -24.32 13.54
CA LEU A 48 7.44 -23.07 13.93
C LEU A 48 6.01 -22.99 13.36
N LEU A 49 5.80 -23.45 12.12
CA LEU A 49 4.48 -23.51 11.50
C LEU A 49 3.55 -24.49 12.23
N ALA A 50 4.08 -25.63 12.67
CA ALA A 50 3.34 -26.62 13.45
C ALA A 50 2.95 -26.08 14.84
N LEU A 51 3.85 -25.33 15.50
CA LEU A 51 3.57 -24.69 16.78
C LEU A 51 2.51 -23.58 16.66
N LEU A 52 2.55 -22.79 15.58
CA LEU A 52 1.53 -21.79 15.27
C LEU A 52 0.17 -22.43 14.99
N SER A 53 0.15 -23.52 14.22
CA SER A 53 -1.09 -24.26 13.91
C SER A 53 -1.70 -24.91 15.15
N ALA A 54 -0.88 -25.41 16.08
CA ALA A 54 -1.37 -25.99 17.33
C ALA A 54 -2.01 -24.94 18.27
N ARG A 55 -1.65 -23.65 18.15
CA ARG A 55 -2.25 -22.55 18.91
C ARG A 55 -3.62 -22.10 18.36
N PHE A 56 -3.97 -22.49 17.14
CA PHE A 56 -5.26 -22.19 16.50
C PHE A 56 -6.04 -23.47 16.21
N LYS A 57 -6.49 -24.16 17.26
CA LYS A 57 -7.59 -25.12 17.13
C LYS A 57 -8.92 -24.40 17.38
N PRO A 58 -9.85 -24.36 16.41
CA PRO A 58 -11.22 -23.96 16.70
C PRO A 58 -11.92 -25.14 17.37
N ALA A 59 -12.35 -24.96 18.62
CA ALA A 59 -13.27 -25.87 19.27
C ALA A 59 -14.61 -25.16 19.40
N VAL A 60 -15.54 -25.38 18.46
CA VAL A 60 -16.98 -25.45 18.77
C VAL A 60 -17.67 -26.32 17.72
N GLU A 61 -18.17 -27.47 18.15
CA GLU A 61 -19.17 -28.27 17.45
C GLU A 61 -20.55 -27.73 17.86
N VAL A 62 -21.27 -27.05 16.96
CA VAL A 62 -22.61 -26.52 17.23
C VAL A 62 -23.66 -27.47 16.67
N LYS A 63 -24.43 -28.12 17.56
CA LYS A 63 -25.68 -28.79 17.20
C LYS A 63 -26.75 -27.75 16.83
N PRO A 64 -27.56 -27.96 15.77
CA PRO A 64 -28.64 -27.04 15.46
C PRO A 64 -29.81 -27.23 16.43
N ALA A 65 -30.26 -26.13 17.04
CA ALA A 65 -31.50 -26.06 17.80
C ALA A 65 -32.67 -25.64 16.89
N PRO A 66 -33.94 -25.95 17.24
CA PRO A 66 -35.07 -25.80 16.33
C PRO A 66 -35.49 -24.33 16.17
N TYR A 67 -35.94 -23.99 14.96
CA TYR A 67 -36.48 -22.69 14.61
C TYR A 67 -37.82 -22.43 15.31
N ASP A 68 -37.88 -21.37 16.11
CA ASP A 68 -39.14 -20.74 16.54
C ASP A 68 -39.18 -19.29 16.05
N ASN A 69 -40.21 -18.99 15.25
CA ASN A 69 -40.49 -17.67 14.71
C ASN A 69 -41.34 -16.87 15.71
N ALA A 70 -40.74 -15.91 16.43
CA ALA A 70 -41.50 -14.83 17.08
C ALA A 70 -40.65 -13.58 17.35
N SER A 71 -41.05 -12.49 16.69
CA SER A 71 -40.87 -11.07 17.07
C SER A 71 -39.46 -10.50 17.32
N VAL A 72 -38.91 -9.92 16.24
CA VAL A 72 -38.43 -8.52 16.15
C VAL A 72 -38.02 -7.85 17.46
N ASN A 73 -36.70 -7.75 17.72
CA ASN A 73 -35.97 -6.48 17.88
C ASN A 73 -34.46 -6.74 18.08
N GLU A 74 -33.79 -7.35 17.11
CA GLU A 74 -32.33 -7.45 17.15
C GLU A 74 -31.71 -6.14 16.67
N ARG A 75 -31.17 -5.36 17.60
CA ARG A 75 -30.14 -4.38 17.28
C ARG A 75 -29.02 -5.15 16.59
N ARG A 76 -28.92 -5.00 15.26
CA ARG A 76 -27.71 -5.38 14.52
C ARG A 76 -26.53 -4.78 15.25
N VAL A 77 -25.65 -5.64 15.78
CA VAL A 77 -24.37 -5.21 16.30
C VAL A 77 -23.63 -4.63 15.12
N ASP A 78 -23.63 -3.30 15.06
CA ASP A 78 -23.06 -2.56 13.97
C ASP A 78 -21.54 -2.69 14.04
N ASN A 79 -20.99 -3.60 13.23
CA ASN A 79 -19.53 -3.81 13.12
C ASN A 79 -18.80 -2.61 12.49
N HIS A 80 -19.50 -1.50 12.21
CA HIS A 80 -18.91 -0.22 11.82
C HIS A 80 -17.72 0.17 12.67
N ASP A 81 -17.87 0.06 13.99
CA ASP A 81 -16.87 0.54 14.94
C ASP A 81 -15.49 -0.11 14.81
N LYS A 82 -15.38 -1.30 14.21
CA LYS A 82 -14.10 -2.01 14.11
C LYS A 82 -13.23 -1.50 12.96
N PHE A 83 -13.84 -1.21 11.82
CA PHE A 83 -13.11 -0.96 10.57
C PHE A 83 -13.16 0.50 10.12
N LEU A 84 -14.14 1.27 10.62
CA LEU A 84 -14.33 2.65 10.24
C LEU A 84 -14.77 3.44 11.47
N LYS A 85 -14.14 4.59 11.72
CA LYS A 85 -14.46 5.46 12.84
C LYS A 85 -15.04 6.77 12.33
N GLY A 86 -16.20 7.13 12.85
CA GLY A 86 -16.97 8.29 12.44
C GLY A 86 -18.24 7.92 11.68
N THR A 87 -19.06 8.94 11.42
CA THR A 87 -20.34 8.83 10.72
C THR A 87 -20.43 9.94 9.66
N ARG A 88 -21.55 10.09 8.96
CA ARG A 88 -21.70 11.17 7.97
C ARG A 88 -21.81 12.55 8.62
N GLU A 89 -22.17 12.59 9.90
CA GLU A 89 -22.42 13.81 10.66
C GLU A 89 -21.14 14.45 11.21
N ASN A 90 -20.01 13.72 11.25
CA ASN A 90 -18.75 14.20 11.83
C ASN A 90 -17.56 14.16 10.86
N THR A 91 -17.81 14.50 9.59
CA THR A 91 -16.75 14.66 8.57
C THR A 91 -15.93 15.95 8.77
N GLY A 92 -14.73 16.03 8.17
CA GLY A 92 -13.92 17.25 8.17
C GLY A 92 -13.03 17.46 9.40
N VAL A 93 -13.16 16.62 10.44
CA VAL A 93 -12.29 16.66 11.62
C VAL A 93 -10.88 16.24 11.23
N LYS A 94 -9.92 17.16 11.36
CA LYS A 94 -8.51 16.91 11.04
C LYS A 94 -7.83 16.16 12.19
N PRO A 95 -6.89 15.24 11.89
CA PRO A 95 -5.94 14.73 12.88
C PRO A 95 -5.23 15.87 13.62
N ASN A 96 -5.05 15.72 14.93
CA ASN A 96 -4.27 16.69 15.72
C ASN A 96 -2.77 16.53 15.43
N ASP A 97 -2.31 15.28 15.27
CA ASP A 97 -0.92 14.98 14.97
C ASP A 97 -0.85 13.88 13.91
N ILE A 98 -1.05 14.25 12.65
CA ILE A 98 -0.99 13.31 11.52
C ILE A 98 0.37 12.60 11.37
N PHE A 99 1.43 13.11 11.99
CA PHE A 99 2.75 12.50 11.92
C PHE A 99 2.83 11.28 12.86
N GLN A 100 2.25 11.39 14.05
CA GLN A 100 2.28 10.34 15.09
C GLN A 100 0.99 9.52 15.21
N ASP A 101 -0.13 10.04 14.72
CA ASP A 101 -1.44 9.36 14.74
C ASP A 101 -1.44 8.11 13.83
N PHE A 102 -0.64 8.11 12.75
CA PHE A 102 -0.13 6.88 12.13
C PHE A 102 1.13 7.14 11.31
N TYR A 103 1.97 6.12 11.09
CA TYR A 103 3.19 6.21 10.28
C TYR A 103 3.59 4.87 9.67
N GLN A 104 4.49 4.93 8.69
CA GLN A 104 5.06 3.78 8.00
C GLN A 104 6.03 3.01 8.91
N LEU A 105 5.90 1.68 8.99
CA LEU A 105 6.84 0.81 9.74
C LEU A 105 7.93 0.17 8.87
N THR A 106 7.64 -0.09 7.59
CA THR A 106 8.56 -0.75 6.66
C THR A 106 8.61 0.01 5.36
N GLU A 107 9.74 -0.01 4.65
CA GLU A 107 9.87 0.61 3.32
C GLU A 107 8.86 0.03 2.30
N GLY A 108 8.63 0.78 1.22
CA GLY A 108 7.78 0.35 0.08
C GLY A 108 6.39 0.99 0.00
N ASN A 109 5.69 1.19 1.12
CA ASN A 109 4.32 1.75 1.12
C ASN A 109 4.23 3.29 1.21
N CYS A 110 5.37 3.99 1.07
CA CYS A 110 5.47 5.44 1.34
C CYS A 110 4.53 6.30 0.49
N VAL A 111 4.32 5.93 -0.78
CA VAL A 111 3.39 6.61 -1.69
C VAL A 111 1.95 6.50 -1.18
N THR A 112 1.57 5.32 -0.68
CA THR A 112 0.24 5.11 -0.11
C THR A 112 0.07 5.86 1.22
N VAL A 113 1.04 5.78 2.13
CA VAL A 113 1.00 6.49 3.42
C VAL A 113 0.90 8.00 3.22
N SER A 114 1.76 8.57 2.38
CA SER A 114 1.77 10.01 2.11
C SER A 114 0.47 10.50 1.50
N ALA A 115 -0.13 9.76 0.56
CA ALA A 115 -1.43 10.07 -0.02
C ALA A 115 -2.57 10.03 1.00
N ILE A 116 -2.61 9.02 1.87
CA ILE A 116 -3.63 8.90 2.93
C ILE A 116 -3.52 10.07 3.90
N LYS A 117 -2.31 10.40 4.37
CA LYS A 117 -2.09 11.55 5.27
C LYS A 117 -2.54 12.86 4.64
N ALA A 118 -2.16 13.10 3.38
CA ALA A 118 -2.59 14.30 2.66
C ALA A 118 -4.12 14.37 2.55
N ALA A 119 -4.79 13.27 2.18
CA ALA A 119 -6.24 13.19 2.09
C ALA A 119 -6.92 13.47 3.44
N MET A 120 -6.43 12.86 4.53
CA MET A 120 -6.97 13.06 5.87
C MET A 120 -6.80 14.50 6.37
N MET A 121 -5.69 15.16 6.03
CA MET A 121 -5.48 16.57 6.40
C MET A 121 -6.31 17.54 5.55
N LYS A 122 -6.63 17.17 4.32
CA LYS A 122 -7.48 17.97 3.42
C LYS A 122 -8.95 17.85 3.76
N PHE A 123 -9.44 16.62 3.95
CA PHE A 123 -10.88 16.31 4.03
C PHE A 123 -11.35 15.83 5.42
N GLY A 124 -10.42 15.71 6.38
CA GLY A 124 -10.66 15.08 7.68
C GLY A 124 -10.35 13.58 7.68
N HIS A 125 -10.08 13.02 8.84
CA HIS A 125 -9.65 11.61 8.96
C HIS A 125 -10.78 10.59 8.77
N ASN A 126 -12.03 11.02 8.90
CA ASN A 126 -13.20 10.19 8.67
C ASN A 126 -13.38 9.90 7.16
N PRO A 127 -13.41 8.63 6.71
CA PRO A 127 -13.58 8.26 5.31
C PRO A 127 -14.83 8.83 4.62
N HIS A 128 -15.89 9.14 5.38
CA HIS A 128 -17.07 9.83 4.86
C HIS A 128 -16.78 11.25 4.36
N GLY A 129 -15.70 11.89 4.84
CA GLY A 129 -15.23 13.18 4.32
C GLY A 129 -14.38 13.04 3.06
N ILE A 130 -13.75 11.89 2.83
CA ILE A 130 -12.84 11.64 1.70
C ILE A 130 -13.61 11.09 0.50
N TYR A 131 -14.51 10.14 0.71
CA TYR A 131 -15.32 9.51 -0.34
C TYR A 131 -16.68 10.21 -0.48
N THR A 132 -17.34 10.06 -1.63
CA THR A 132 -18.68 10.64 -1.84
C THR A 132 -19.77 9.79 -1.18
N SER A 133 -19.54 8.49 -1.05
CA SER A 133 -20.41 7.60 -0.26
C SER A 133 -19.62 6.44 0.31
N VAL A 134 -19.89 6.13 1.58
CA VAL A 134 -19.53 4.87 2.24
C VAL A 134 -20.82 4.34 2.86
N GLN A 135 -21.15 3.08 2.58
CA GLN A 135 -22.37 2.41 3.04
C GLN A 135 -22.02 1.03 3.60
N ALA A 136 -22.52 0.70 4.78
CA ALA A 136 -22.50 -0.67 5.29
C ALA A 136 -23.15 -1.64 4.32
N THR A 137 -22.63 -2.85 4.29
CA THR A 137 -23.34 -4.02 3.81
C THR A 137 -23.20 -5.13 4.85
N ASP A 138 -23.99 -6.20 4.73
CA ASP A 138 -23.88 -7.34 5.64
C ASP A 138 -22.48 -8.00 5.60
N THR A 139 -21.72 -7.81 4.50
CA THR A 139 -20.41 -8.43 4.27
C THR A 139 -19.24 -7.45 4.24
N GLY A 140 -19.48 -6.15 4.39
CA GLY A 140 -18.44 -5.12 4.40
C GLY A 140 -18.99 -3.73 4.07
N TYR A 141 -18.45 -3.09 3.04
CA TYR A 141 -18.79 -1.73 2.64
C TYR A 141 -18.89 -1.55 1.14
N ARG A 142 -19.83 -0.72 0.71
CA ARG A 142 -19.88 -0.14 -0.63
C ARG A 142 -19.32 1.27 -0.59
N VAL A 143 -18.32 1.53 -1.42
CA VAL A 143 -17.63 2.82 -1.51
C VAL A 143 -17.82 3.44 -2.90
N VAL A 144 -18.15 4.72 -2.92
CA VAL A 144 -18.15 5.57 -4.12
C VAL A 144 -17.12 6.68 -3.91
N MET A 145 -16.14 6.74 -4.79
CA MET A 145 -15.03 7.68 -4.71
C MET A 145 -15.39 9.04 -5.33
N ARG A 146 -14.52 10.04 -5.16
CA ARG A 146 -14.72 11.40 -5.72
C ARG A 146 -14.59 11.46 -7.24
N ASP A 147 -13.81 10.57 -7.82
CA ASP A 147 -13.70 10.40 -9.28
C ASP A 147 -14.78 9.49 -9.88
N GLY A 148 -15.80 9.12 -9.08
CA GLY A 148 -16.93 8.29 -9.50
C GLY A 148 -16.65 6.78 -9.51
N PHE A 149 -15.45 6.33 -9.20
CA PHE A 149 -15.14 4.91 -9.09
C PHE A 149 -15.95 4.26 -7.96
N LYS A 150 -16.46 3.03 -8.20
CA LYS A 150 -17.28 2.29 -7.24
C LYS A 150 -16.64 0.94 -6.95
N LEU A 151 -16.63 0.54 -5.69
CA LEU A 151 -16.22 -0.80 -5.28
C LEU A 151 -16.98 -1.28 -4.06
N ASP A 152 -17.03 -2.59 -3.91
CA ASP A 152 -17.42 -3.27 -2.69
C ASP A 152 -16.17 -3.87 -2.05
N ILE A 153 -15.98 -3.67 -0.75
CA ILE A 153 -14.88 -4.23 0.04
C ILE A 153 -15.42 -5.04 1.20
N THR A 154 -14.89 -6.24 1.40
CA THR A 154 -15.39 -7.18 2.41
C THR A 154 -14.71 -7.00 3.76
N HIS A 155 -15.34 -7.47 4.84
CA HIS A 155 -14.70 -7.56 6.16
C HIS A 155 -13.40 -8.37 6.13
N GLY A 156 -13.33 -9.44 5.33
CA GLY A 156 -12.12 -10.25 5.18
C GLY A 156 -10.97 -9.50 4.50
N GLU A 157 -11.26 -8.68 3.49
CA GLU A 157 -10.26 -7.82 2.85
C GLU A 157 -9.81 -6.69 3.79
N LEU A 158 -10.71 -6.12 4.58
CA LEU A 158 -10.37 -5.12 5.59
C LEU A 158 -9.42 -5.68 6.68
N GLU A 159 -9.62 -6.93 7.11
CA GLU A 159 -8.70 -7.60 8.03
C GLU A 159 -7.33 -7.86 7.41
N GLN A 160 -7.30 -8.35 6.17
CA GLN A 160 -6.06 -8.55 5.42
C GLN A 160 -5.28 -7.24 5.28
N ALA A 161 -5.97 -6.16 4.91
CA ALA A 161 -5.40 -4.82 4.81
C ALA A 161 -4.85 -4.32 6.15
N ARG A 162 -5.59 -4.48 7.24
CA ARG A 162 -5.12 -4.11 8.58
C ARG A 162 -3.86 -4.87 8.99
N ALA A 163 -3.74 -6.14 8.62
CA ALA A 163 -2.56 -6.95 8.90
C ALA A 163 -1.37 -6.66 7.97
N GLY A 164 -1.63 -6.32 6.71
CA GLY A 164 -0.62 -6.16 5.66
C GLY A 164 -0.19 -4.72 5.35
N ALA A 165 -0.84 -3.71 5.93
CA ALA A 165 -0.54 -2.30 5.63
C ALA A 165 0.83 -1.85 6.17
N ASN A 166 1.37 -2.49 7.22
CA ASN A 166 2.58 -2.07 7.92
C ASN A 166 2.51 -0.61 8.43
N PHE A 167 1.37 -0.24 9.03
CA PHE A 167 1.19 1.05 9.69
C PHE A 167 1.37 0.91 11.21
N GLY A 168 2.05 1.88 11.81
CA GLY A 168 2.18 2.04 13.26
C GLY A 168 1.51 3.33 13.73
N ALA A 169 1.41 3.51 15.05
CA ALA A 169 1.00 4.75 15.68
C ALA A 169 1.59 4.84 17.09
N ALA A 170 1.78 6.05 17.61
CA ALA A 170 2.29 6.25 18.96
C ALA A 170 1.33 5.71 20.04
N ARG A 171 0.03 5.70 19.75
CA ARG A 171 -1.04 5.15 20.61
C ARG A 171 -2.25 4.73 19.75
N PRO A 172 -3.10 3.79 20.21
CA PRO A 172 -4.34 3.47 19.54
C PRO A 172 -5.22 4.72 19.34
N ASN A 173 -5.75 4.92 18.13
CA ASN A 173 -6.57 6.08 17.79
C ASN A 173 -7.42 5.81 16.54
N ASP A 174 -8.42 6.66 16.32
CA ASP A 174 -9.38 6.53 15.21
C ASP A 174 -8.77 6.89 13.84
N VAL A 175 -7.70 7.68 13.80
CA VAL A 175 -6.99 8.03 12.56
C VAL A 175 -6.32 6.77 12.00
N LEU A 176 -5.65 5.96 12.83
CA LEU A 176 -5.05 4.70 12.39
C LEU A 176 -6.09 3.70 11.88
N VAL A 177 -7.26 3.59 12.54
CA VAL A 177 -8.35 2.71 12.08
C VAL A 177 -8.82 3.14 10.69
N ASN A 178 -9.07 4.43 10.51
CA ASN A 178 -9.48 4.98 9.23
C ASN A 178 -8.38 4.90 8.16
N ALA A 179 -7.10 5.00 8.54
CA ALA A 179 -5.97 4.84 7.61
C ALA A 179 -5.92 3.42 7.05
N HIS A 180 -6.15 2.40 7.88
CA HIS A 180 -6.29 1.02 7.41
C HIS A 180 -7.48 0.85 6.45
N PHE A 181 -8.61 1.50 6.72
CA PHE A 181 -9.76 1.49 5.80
C PHE A 181 -9.41 2.08 4.43
N LEU A 182 -8.76 3.25 4.40
CA LEU A 182 -8.33 3.90 3.16
C LEU A 182 -7.28 3.09 2.40
N TYR A 183 -6.35 2.45 3.11
CA TYR A 183 -5.39 1.50 2.52
C TYR A 183 -6.11 0.31 1.88
N ALA A 184 -7.08 -0.28 2.57
CA ALA A 184 -7.85 -1.41 2.07
C ALA A 184 -8.64 -1.05 0.80
N VAL A 185 -9.27 0.13 0.78
CA VAL A 185 -10.00 0.64 -0.39
C VAL A 185 -9.05 0.91 -1.56
N SER A 186 -7.85 1.47 -1.29
CA SER A 186 -6.79 1.65 -2.29
C SER A 186 -6.34 0.30 -2.88
N ALA A 187 -6.09 -0.71 -2.03
CA ALA A 187 -5.72 -2.06 -2.45
C ALA A 187 -6.84 -2.72 -3.27
N LYS A 188 -8.11 -2.53 -2.87
CA LYS A 188 -9.24 -3.08 -3.62
C LYS A 188 -9.36 -2.45 -5.01
N ARG A 189 -9.09 -1.15 -5.14
CA ARG A 189 -9.02 -0.52 -6.47
C ARG A 189 -7.83 -1.03 -7.29
N ALA A 190 -6.65 -1.19 -6.68
CA ALA A 190 -5.49 -1.79 -7.35
C ALA A 190 -5.79 -3.20 -7.87
N TYR A 191 -6.46 -4.04 -7.08
CA TYR A 191 -6.94 -5.36 -7.48
C TYR A 191 -7.85 -5.27 -8.72
N LEU A 192 -8.86 -4.39 -8.69
CA LEU A 192 -9.85 -4.24 -9.76
C LEU A 192 -9.26 -3.66 -11.05
N GLU A 193 -8.28 -2.76 -10.94
CA GLU A 193 -7.60 -2.14 -12.08
C GLU A 193 -6.37 -2.92 -12.56
N ASN A 194 -6.07 -4.06 -11.91
CA ASN A 194 -4.88 -4.87 -12.17
C ASN A 194 -3.57 -4.06 -12.15
N ASN A 195 -3.34 -3.32 -11.06
CA ASN A 195 -2.10 -2.57 -10.82
C ASN A 195 -0.87 -3.43 -11.12
N ASP A 196 0.10 -2.84 -11.82
CA ASP A 196 1.35 -3.48 -12.28
C ASP A 196 1.17 -4.76 -13.12
N GLY A 197 -0.04 -4.98 -13.65
CA GLY A 197 -0.37 -6.15 -14.46
C GLY A 197 -0.57 -7.44 -13.67
N VAL A 198 -0.41 -7.42 -12.35
CA VAL A 198 -0.44 -8.62 -11.48
C VAL A 198 -1.40 -8.52 -10.30
N ALA A 199 -1.85 -7.32 -9.92
CA ALA A 199 -2.65 -7.14 -8.70
C ALA A 199 -3.98 -7.91 -8.69
N ASN A 200 -4.56 -8.23 -9.85
CA ASN A 200 -5.84 -8.96 -9.91
C ASN A 200 -5.73 -10.45 -9.57
N GLN A 201 -4.53 -10.99 -9.37
CA GLN A 201 -4.30 -12.39 -8.99
C GLN A 201 -4.90 -12.70 -7.62
N SER A 202 -4.77 -11.78 -6.66
CA SER A 202 -5.35 -11.88 -5.33
C SER A 202 -5.35 -10.53 -4.62
N PHE A 203 -6.18 -10.38 -3.58
CA PHE A 203 -6.13 -9.17 -2.75
C PHE A 203 -4.77 -8.99 -2.06
N ALA A 204 -4.10 -10.08 -1.68
CA ALA A 204 -2.74 -10.05 -1.14
C ALA A 204 -1.72 -9.55 -2.18
N THR A 205 -1.83 -9.98 -3.44
CA THR A 205 -1.00 -9.46 -4.55
C THR A 205 -1.25 -7.98 -4.79
N ALA A 206 -2.50 -7.52 -4.68
CA ALA A 206 -2.80 -6.10 -4.74
C ALA A 206 -2.13 -5.33 -3.60
N MET A 207 -2.21 -5.79 -2.35
CA MET A 207 -1.49 -5.14 -1.24
C MET A 207 0.03 -5.13 -1.45
N HIS A 208 0.61 -6.19 -2.04
CA HIS A 208 2.03 -6.20 -2.40
C HIS A 208 2.37 -5.09 -3.39
N SER A 209 1.55 -4.88 -4.43
CA SER A 209 1.74 -3.78 -5.41
C SER A 209 1.60 -2.36 -4.82
N LEU A 210 1.08 -2.24 -3.59
CA LEU A 210 1.06 -0.98 -2.85
C LEU A 210 2.33 -0.77 -2.02
N ASN A 211 3.12 -1.83 -1.83
CA ASN A 211 4.19 -1.93 -0.85
C ASN A 211 5.56 -2.21 -1.50
N ASP A 212 5.70 -2.11 -2.82
CA ASP A 212 6.94 -2.39 -3.57
C ASP A 212 7.60 -1.14 -4.18
N GLY A 213 7.11 0.05 -3.80
CA GLY A 213 7.63 1.33 -4.28
C GLY A 213 6.94 1.79 -5.56
N GLU A 214 6.10 2.80 -5.42
CA GLU A 214 5.21 3.22 -6.51
C GLU A 214 5.60 4.57 -7.12
N TYR A 215 5.06 4.87 -8.30
CA TYR A 215 5.24 6.17 -8.91
C TYR A 215 4.44 7.25 -8.15
N PRO A 216 4.99 8.48 -7.98
CA PRO A 216 4.30 9.56 -7.30
C PRO A 216 2.90 9.85 -7.87
N GLY A 217 1.92 10.03 -6.99
CA GLY A 217 0.53 10.32 -7.36
C GLY A 217 -0.36 9.10 -7.63
N GLN A 218 0.19 7.90 -7.82
CA GLN A 218 -0.63 6.69 -8.02
C GLN A 218 -1.61 6.44 -6.86
N ALA A 219 -1.15 6.56 -5.62
CA ALA A 219 -2.02 6.38 -4.46
C ALA A 219 -3.12 7.45 -4.35
N LEU A 220 -2.84 8.72 -4.72
CA LEU A 220 -3.87 9.76 -4.77
C LEU A 220 -4.96 9.40 -5.78
N ARG A 221 -4.57 8.87 -6.95
CA ARG A 221 -5.52 8.34 -7.94
C ARG A 221 -6.32 7.18 -7.36
N ARG A 222 -5.70 6.22 -6.67
CA ARG A 222 -6.43 5.08 -6.08
C ARG A 222 -7.36 5.44 -4.93
N LEU A 223 -7.10 6.54 -4.23
CA LEU A 223 -8.05 7.15 -3.30
C LEU A 223 -9.18 7.91 -4.01
N GLY A 224 -9.19 7.94 -5.35
CA GLY A 224 -10.19 8.60 -6.17
C GLY A 224 -10.06 10.10 -6.22
N LEU A 225 -8.85 10.62 -6.02
CA LEU A 225 -8.57 12.06 -5.98
C LEU A 225 -7.96 12.58 -7.29
N LYS A 226 -7.98 11.80 -8.39
CA LYS A 226 -7.30 12.18 -9.65
C LYS A 226 -7.72 13.55 -10.19
N ASP A 227 -8.98 13.93 -9.99
CA ASP A 227 -9.53 15.21 -10.46
C ASP A 227 -9.41 16.34 -9.39
N PHE A 228 -8.78 16.04 -8.25
CA PHE A 228 -8.59 16.93 -7.09
C PHE A 228 -7.10 17.09 -6.73
N VAL A 229 -6.22 16.84 -7.69
CA VAL A 229 -4.76 16.96 -7.56
C VAL A 229 -4.23 17.91 -8.63
N ALA A 230 -3.27 18.74 -8.27
CA ALA A 230 -2.47 19.53 -9.20
C ALA A 230 -0.97 19.39 -8.91
N PRO A 231 -0.09 19.67 -9.88
CA PRO A 231 1.32 19.87 -9.61
C PRO A 231 1.53 20.96 -8.55
N ALA A 232 2.55 20.78 -7.72
CA ALA A 232 2.92 21.73 -6.67
C ALA A 232 4.41 22.04 -6.74
N THR A 233 4.75 23.31 -6.57
CA THR A 233 6.15 23.72 -6.34
C THR A 233 6.53 23.51 -4.87
N LEU A 234 7.82 23.56 -4.55
CA LEU A 234 8.26 23.60 -3.16
C LEU A 234 7.70 24.82 -2.43
N GLU A 235 7.57 25.96 -3.11
CA GLU A 235 7.00 27.18 -2.55
C GLU A 235 5.50 27.04 -2.24
N ASP A 236 4.72 26.40 -3.10
CA ASP A 236 3.31 26.07 -2.80
C ASP A 236 3.19 25.32 -1.47
N LEU A 237 4.03 24.29 -1.30
CA LEU A 237 4.02 23.41 -0.13
C LEU A 237 4.55 24.12 1.14
N ARG A 238 5.55 25.00 1.00
CA ARG A 238 6.02 25.89 2.07
C ARG A 238 4.93 26.84 2.53
N ASN A 239 4.16 27.38 1.59
CA ASN A 239 3.05 28.30 1.84
C ASN A 239 1.78 27.60 2.36
N GLY A 240 1.87 26.31 2.70
CA GLY A 240 0.83 25.58 3.42
C GLY A 240 -0.09 24.74 2.54
N ALA A 241 0.20 24.59 1.25
CA ALA A 241 -0.51 23.61 0.43
C ALA A 241 -0.33 22.19 1.03
N ILE A 242 -1.43 21.44 1.09
CA ILE A 242 -1.42 20.06 1.57
C ILE A 242 -1.22 19.14 0.37
N GLY A 243 -0.29 18.20 0.48
CA GLY A 243 0.09 17.39 -0.66
C GLY A 243 1.11 16.31 -0.37
N THR A 244 1.76 15.86 -1.43
CA THR A 244 2.87 14.90 -1.38
C THR A 244 4.10 15.49 -2.06
N LEU A 245 5.26 15.20 -1.50
CA LEU A 245 6.56 15.49 -2.11
C LEU A 245 7.34 14.19 -2.22
N ALA A 246 7.69 13.80 -3.44
CA ALA A 246 8.43 12.57 -3.70
C ALA A 246 9.82 12.88 -4.26
N SER A 247 10.83 12.18 -3.75
CA SER A 247 12.17 12.07 -4.34
C SER A 247 12.34 10.71 -5.01
N ALA A 248 13.54 10.42 -5.52
CA ALA A 248 13.87 9.12 -6.10
C ALA A 248 13.72 7.92 -5.12
N PHE A 249 13.73 8.16 -3.81
CA PHE A 249 13.77 7.11 -2.80
C PHE A 249 12.58 7.11 -1.84
N HIS A 250 11.82 8.21 -1.75
CA HIS A 250 10.77 8.33 -0.74
C HIS A 250 9.68 9.33 -1.13
N SER A 251 8.43 8.99 -0.83
CA SER A 251 7.27 9.88 -0.95
C SER A 251 6.76 10.27 0.43
N MET A 252 6.65 11.57 0.69
CA MET A 252 6.31 12.14 1.99
C MET A 252 5.04 12.97 1.89
N ALA A 253 4.18 12.91 2.91
CA ALA A 253 3.11 13.89 3.03
C ALA A 253 3.70 15.25 3.41
N VAL A 254 3.14 16.34 2.87
CA VAL A 254 3.49 17.70 3.25
C VAL A 254 2.27 18.40 3.80
N VAL A 255 2.39 18.91 5.03
CA VAL A 255 1.29 19.52 5.78
C VAL A 255 1.83 20.73 6.52
N GLY A 256 1.35 21.92 6.16
CA GLY A 256 1.73 23.18 6.83
C GLY A 256 3.23 23.49 6.78
N GLY A 257 3.91 23.15 5.68
CA GLY A 257 5.36 23.34 5.53
C GLY A 257 6.22 22.27 6.22
N PHE A 258 5.64 21.18 6.71
CA PHE A 258 6.36 20.04 7.31
C PHE A 258 6.18 18.78 6.48
N ILE A 259 7.25 18.00 6.35
CA ILE A 259 7.24 16.68 5.73
C ILE A 259 7.08 15.59 6.80
N ASP A 260 6.43 14.50 6.41
CA ASP A 260 6.37 13.25 7.18
C ASP A 260 7.52 12.32 6.78
N TYR A 261 8.56 12.23 7.61
CA TYR A 261 9.68 11.32 7.38
C TYR A 261 9.55 10.11 8.31
N TYR A 262 8.80 9.09 7.88
CA TYR A 262 8.49 7.90 8.68
C TYR A 262 7.84 8.20 10.05
N GLY A 263 6.98 9.21 10.11
CA GLY A 263 6.36 9.69 11.35
C GLY A 263 7.13 10.81 12.04
N ASP A 264 8.41 11.05 11.68
CA ASP A 264 9.15 12.20 12.17
C ASP A 264 8.74 13.47 11.41
N LYS A 265 8.26 14.46 12.15
CA LYS A 265 7.82 15.75 11.60
C LYS A 265 9.05 16.63 11.36
N GLN A 266 9.43 16.80 10.09
CA GLN A 266 10.59 17.62 9.72
C GLN A 266 10.15 18.90 8.98
N PRO A 267 10.74 20.07 9.27
CA PRO A 267 10.53 21.26 8.44
C PRO A 267 11.00 21.01 7.01
N LEU A 268 10.18 21.41 6.03
CA LEU A 268 10.52 21.28 4.62
C LEU A 268 11.83 22.01 4.27
N ASP A 269 12.15 23.11 4.95
CA ASP A 269 13.31 23.96 4.67
C ASP A 269 14.65 23.42 5.18
N LYS A 270 14.66 22.34 5.98
CA LYS A 270 15.91 21.76 6.50
C LYS A 270 16.66 20.89 5.48
N ARG A 271 16.08 20.68 4.28
CA ARG A 271 16.71 19.88 3.22
C ARG A 271 17.02 20.73 2.01
N ASP A 272 18.19 20.50 1.42
CA ASP A 272 18.51 21.02 0.10
C ASP A 272 17.81 20.17 -0.97
N TRP A 273 16.63 20.62 -1.38
CA TRP A 273 15.87 19.98 -2.44
C TRP A 273 16.44 20.30 -3.83
N ASN A 274 17.28 21.33 -3.98
CA ASN A 274 17.83 21.70 -5.28
C ASN A 274 18.87 20.71 -5.79
N SER A 275 19.43 19.88 -4.90
CA SER A 275 20.30 18.77 -5.27
C SER A 275 19.55 17.48 -5.64
N HIS A 276 18.20 17.50 -5.66
CA HIS A 276 17.37 16.31 -5.86
C HIS A 276 16.25 16.57 -6.88
N SER A 277 16.02 15.63 -7.81
CA SER A 277 14.78 15.62 -8.60
C SER A 277 13.61 15.30 -7.68
N VAL A 278 12.68 16.24 -7.54
CA VAL A 278 11.48 16.09 -6.72
C VAL A 278 10.20 16.30 -7.53
N ILE A 279 9.15 15.55 -7.17
CA ILE A 279 7.81 15.67 -7.73
C ILE A 279 6.87 16.09 -6.61
N GLY A 280 6.33 17.31 -6.72
CA GLY A 280 5.33 17.86 -5.81
C GLY A 280 3.92 17.76 -6.38
N LEU A 281 2.98 17.31 -5.57
CA LEU A 281 1.55 17.29 -5.88
C LEU A 281 0.79 17.93 -4.70
N LYS A 282 -0.23 18.76 -4.99
CA LYS A 282 -1.10 19.37 -3.98
C LYS A 282 -2.56 18.99 -4.21
N LEU A 283 -3.31 18.89 -3.11
CA LEU A 283 -4.75 18.67 -3.12
C LEU A 283 -5.51 19.99 -3.26
N LEU A 284 -6.41 20.03 -4.26
CA LEU A 284 -7.24 21.18 -4.62
C LEU A 284 -8.40 21.40 -3.63
#